data_AF-A0A7K4FC65-F1
#
_entry.id   AF-A0A7K4FC65-F1
#
_cell.length_a   1.000
_cell.length_b   1.000
_cell.length_c   1.000
_cell.angle_alpha   90.00
_cell.angle_beta   90.00
_cell.angle_gamma   90.00
#
_symmetry.space_group_name_H-M   'P 1'
#
loop_
_entity.id
_entity.type
_entity.pdbx_description
1 polymer ?
#
loop_
_entity_poly.entity_id
_entity_poly.type
_entity_poly.pdbx_seq_one_letter_code
_entity_poly.pdbx_strand_id
1 'polypeptide(L)'
;MAMPMDFDGMRTDDASERTDNVDEYRRTCIDFIEDISHDYEAWVDYYKLPEDEDKRRRAGIRATITRTNEWIAKVAQSIKAVDVVMNDGIQKMAESTAGKPFQIGVFVNQKSGYTETRPGTIDVNVKATGREGRKTKLGFHFKDDRFRIESTCDAYIDETDLPTQESEFLDIHLTLHAESAKTRDVISFTVTVCEIENDVEIDRRGVSTVVHLV
;
A
#
# COMPACT_ATOMS: atom_id res chain seq x y z
N MET A 1 23.09 8.05 2.99
CA MET A 1 22.84 9.30 3.72
C MET A 1 21.53 9.13 4.47
N ALA A 2 21.49 9.49 5.75
CA ALA A 2 20.37 9.22 6.65
C ALA A 2 19.18 10.12 6.30
N MET A 3 17.97 9.54 6.22
CA MET A 3 16.74 10.31 6.19
C MET A 3 16.58 11.08 7.51
N PRO A 4 16.01 12.29 7.51
CA PRO A 4 15.74 13.04 8.73
C PRO A 4 14.85 12.21 9.68
N MET A 5 15.28 12.11 10.94
CA MET A 5 14.74 11.21 11.97
C MET A 5 13.46 11.71 12.65
N ASP A 6 12.71 12.64 12.06
CA ASP A 6 11.54 13.27 12.70
C ASP A 6 10.29 13.30 11.80
N PHE A 7 9.92 12.17 11.17
CA PHE A 7 8.55 11.97 10.70
C PHE A 7 7.77 11.21 11.77
N ASP A 8 7.59 11.89 12.91
CA ASP A 8 6.78 11.41 14.03
C ASP A 8 5.29 11.47 13.61
N GLY A 9 4.68 10.29 13.49
CA GLY A 9 3.34 10.05 12.97
C GLY A 9 2.21 10.43 13.93
N MET A 10 2.35 11.54 14.67
CA MET A 10 1.26 12.15 15.42
C MET A 10 1.15 13.63 15.04
N ARG A 11 0.49 13.90 13.91
CA ARG A 11 -0.13 15.22 13.70
C ARG A 11 -1.39 15.30 14.56
N THR A 12 -1.21 15.76 15.79
CA THR A 12 -2.29 16.29 16.63
C THR A 12 -2.87 17.54 15.96
N ASP A 13 -4.16 17.48 15.60
CA ASP A 13 -5.09 18.61 15.43
C ASP A 13 -4.61 19.86 14.69
N ASP A 14 -3.98 19.69 13.53
CA ASP A 14 -3.75 20.81 12.61
C ASP A 14 -4.97 20.99 11.70
N ALA A 15 -6.00 21.66 12.22
CA ALA A 15 -7.12 22.23 11.45
C ALA A 15 -6.64 23.40 10.56
N SER A 16 -5.50 23.22 9.89
CA SER A 16 -4.79 24.21 9.10
C SER A 16 -5.30 24.15 7.66
N GLU A 17 -6.06 25.17 7.25
CA GLU A 17 -6.32 25.60 5.86
C GLU A 17 -6.87 24.53 4.88
N ARG A 18 -7.37 23.40 5.36
CA ARG A 18 -7.99 22.39 4.49
C ARG A 18 -9.36 22.92 4.03
N THR A 19 -9.55 23.01 2.71
CA THR A 19 -10.86 23.34 2.11
C THR A 19 -11.91 22.34 2.58
N ASP A 20 -13.09 22.83 2.97
CA ASP A 20 -14.24 21.97 3.31
C ASP A 20 -14.92 21.39 2.04
N ASN A 21 -14.48 21.83 0.86
CA ASN A 21 -15.02 21.38 -0.42
C ASN A 21 -14.26 20.15 -0.93
N VAL A 22 -14.93 18.99 -0.84
CA VAL A 22 -14.40 17.70 -1.30
C VAL A 22 -14.01 17.74 -2.79
N ASP A 23 -14.75 18.44 -3.65
CA ASP A 23 -14.47 18.45 -5.09
C ASP A 23 -13.24 19.28 -5.45
N GLU A 24 -13.03 20.40 -4.75
CA GLU A 24 -11.79 21.18 -4.87
C GLU A 24 -10.60 20.36 -4.34
N TYR A 25 -10.78 19.73 -3.17
CA TYR A 25 -9.74 18.91 -2.56
C TYR A 25 -9.32 17.73 -3.46
N ARG A 26 -10.28 17.03 -4.08
CA ARG A 26 -10.00 15.96 -5.06
C ARG A 26 -9.11 16.45 -6.20
N ARG A 27 -9.40 17.64 -6.76
CA ARG A 27 -8.60 18.20 -7.86
C ARG A 27 -7.18 18.48 -7.40
N THR A 28 -7.02 19.14 -6.25
CA THR A 28 -5.71 19.42 -5.67
C THR A 28 -4.93 18.12 -5.41
N CYS A 29 -5.57 17.07 -4.90
CA CYS A 29 -4.91 15.78 -4.67
C CYS A 29 -4.54 15.06 -5.98
N ILE A 30 -5.36 15.16 -7.03
CA ILE A 30 -5.03 14.62 -8.35
C ILE A 30 -3.81 15.33 -8.92
N ASP A 31 -3.78 16.66 -8.88
CA ASP A 31 -2.65 17.45 -9.34
C ASP A 31 -1.39 17.12 -8.52
N PHE A 32 -1.53 16.99 -7.21
CA PHE A 32 -0.42 16.61 -6.32
C PHE A 32 0.15 15.21 -6.63
N ILE A 33 -0.69 14.23 -6.95
CA ILE A 33 -0.26 12.88 -7.34
C ILE A 33 0.54 12.92 -8.65
N GLU A 34 0.10 13.73 -9.62
CA GLU A 34 0.85 13.93 -10.87
C GLU A 34 2.19 14.62 -10.59
N ASP A 35 2.21 15.67 -9.79
CA ASP A 35 3.43 16.43 -9.47
C ASP A 35 4.48 15.56 -8.77
N ILE A 36 4.10 14.84 -7.70
CA ILE A 36 5.04 13.98 -6.95
C ILE A 36 5.51 12.78 -7.78
N SER A 37 4.75 12.37 -8.80
CA SER A 37 5.14 11.26 -9.66
C SER A 37 6.45 11.52 -10.41
N HIS A 38 6.75 12.79 -10.71
CA HIS A 38 8.01 13.19 -11.35
C HIS A 38 9.22 12.90 -10.46
N ASP A 39 9.09 13.04 -9.14
CA ASP A 39 10.14 12.68 -8.20
C ASP A 39 10.39 11.16 -8.21
N TYR A 40 9.32 10.36 -8.27
CA TYR A 40 9.41 8.90 -8.38
C TYR A 40 10.03 8.44 -9.70
N GLU A 41 9.70 9.10 -10.82
CA GLU A 41 10.35 8.85 -12.11
C GLU A 41 11.84 9.24 -12.07
N ALA A 42 12.19 10.36 -11.43
CA ALA A 42 13.58 10.80 -11.25
C ALA A 42 14.40 9.82 -10.38
N TRP A 43 13.78 9.19 -9.37
CA TRP A 43 14.41 8.09 -8.62
C TRP A 43 14.72 6.88 -9.51
N VAL A 44 13.87 6.57 -10.49
CA VAL A 44 14.14 5.50 -11.45
C VAL A 44 15.37 5.85 -12.31
N ASP A 45 15.48 7.10 -12.76
CA ASP A 45 16.68 7.58 -13.49
C ASP A 45 17.96 7.43 -12.66
N TYR A 46 17.88 7.74 -11.36
CA TYR A 46 19.04 7.63 -10.46
C TYR A 46 19.56 6.20 -10.34
N TYR A 47 18.68 5.19 -10.39
CA TYR A 47 19.06 3.79 -10.26
C TYR A 47 19.83 3.24 -11.46
N LYS A 48 19.78 3.89 -12.63
CA LYS A 48 20.47 3.45 -13.86
C LYS A 48 20.19 1.98 -14.19
N LEU A 49 18.92 1.60 -14.15
CA LEU A 49 18.47 0.22 -14.28
C LEU A 49 18.63 -0.30 -15.72
N PRO A 50 18.66 -1.63 -15.90
CA PRO A 50 18.47 -2.23 -17.22
C PRO A 50 17.18 -1.74 -17.88
N GLU A 51 17.20 -1.60 -19.21
CA GLU A 51 16.11 -0.99 -19.99
C GLU A 51 14.73 -1.65 -19.71
N ASP A 52 14.69 -2.97 -19.61
CA ASP A 52 13.46 -3.71 -19.34
C ASP A 52 12.89 -3.43 -17.93
N GLU A 53 13.77 -3.26 -16.95
CA GLU A 53 13.37 -2.98 -15.58
C GLU A 53 12.94 -1.52 -15.42
N ASP A 54 13.67 -0.57 -16.01
CA ASP A 54 13.30 0.84 -16.09
C ASP A 54 11.89 1.00 -16.68
N LYS A 55 11.65 0.41 -17.86
CA LYS A 55 10.34 0.42 -18.53
C LYS A 55 9.25 -0.14 -17.64
N ARG A 56 9.50 -1.25 -16.94
CA ARG A 56 8.53 -1.88 -16.05
C ARG A 56 8.19 -0.98 -14.85
N ARG A 57 9.20 -0.38 -14.21
CA ARG A 57 8.98 0.50 -13.05
C ARG A 57 8.21 1.75 -13.44
N ARG A 58 8.57 2.40 -14.55
CA ARG A 58 7.84 3.58 -15.08
C ARG A 58 6.41 3.24 -15.48
N ALA A 59 6.18 2.09 -16.12
CA ALA A 59 4.84 1.63 -16.44
C ALA A 59 4.00 1.41 -15.16
N GLY A 60 4.60 0.87 -14.11
CA GLY A 60 3.95 0.69 -12.80
C GLY A 60 3.58 2.03 -12.13
N ILE A 61 4.48 3.01 -12.15
CA ILE A 61 4.22 4.37 -11.64
C ILE A 61 3.04 4.99 -12.40
N ARG A 62 3.08 5.01 -13.73
CA ARG A 62 2.01 5.60 -14.56
C ARG A 62 0.66 4.91 -14.41
N ALA A 63 0.66 3.58 -14.32
CA ALA A 63 -0.55 2.83 -14.04
C ALA A 63 -1.12 3.16 -12.65
N THR A 64 -0.25 3.37 -11.66
CA THR A 64 -0.64 3.80 -10.32
C THR A 64 -1.28 5.17 -10.36
N ILE A 65 -0.63 6.19 -10.95
CA ILE A 65 -1.18 7.55 -11.10
C ILE A 65 -2.59 7.50 -11.70
N THR A 66 -2.71 6.85 -12.87
CA THR A 66 -3.98 6.75 -13.59
C THR A 66 -5.07 6.16 -12.69
N ARG A 67 -4.76 5.06 -11.98
CA ARG A 67 -5.74 4.36 -11.17
C ARG A 67 -6.08 5.09 -9.89
N THR A 68 -5.10 5.70 -9.22
CA THR A 68 -5.29 6.55 -8.04
C THR A 68 -6.19 7.73 -8.40
N ASN A 69 -5.92 8.42 -9.51
CA ASN A 69 -6.70 9.59 -9.94
C ASN A 69 -8.15 9.21 -10.26
N GLU A 70 -8.37 8.05 -10.90
CA GLU A 70 -9.71 7.51 -11.09
C GLU A 70 -10.44 7.24 -9.76
N TRP A 71 -9.73 6.71 -8.76
CA TRP A 71 -10.30 6.41 -7.44
C TRP A 71 -10.58 7.67 -6.62
N ILE A 72 -9.68 8.66 -6.64
CA ILE A 72 -9.91 9.96 -6.01
C ILE A 72 -11.17 10.61 -6.62
N ALA A 73 -11.31 10.56 -7.94
CA ALA A 73 -12.43 11.17 -8.65
C ALA A 73 -13.78 10.45 -8.41
N LYS A 74 -13.79 9.11 -8.35
CA LYS A 74 -15.04 8.31 -8.40
C LYS A 74 -15.42 7.66 -7.08
N VAL A 75 -14.43 7.27 -6.27
CA VAL A 75 -14.63 6.46 -5.06
C VAL A 75 -14.61 7.33 -3.80
N ALA A 76 -13.61 8.21 -3.68
CA ALA A 76 -13.37 8.95 -2.44
C ALA A 76 -14.40 10.07 -2.21
N GLN A 77 -15.49 9.80 -1.46
CA GLN A 77 -16.61 10.74 -1.24
C GLN A 77 -16.46 11.71 -0.05
N SER A 78 -15.33 11.70 0.64
CA SER A 78 -15.03 12.61 1.75
C SER A 78 -13.55 12.98 1.73
N ILE A 79 -13.18 14.08 2.41
CA ILE A 79 -11.77 14.50 2.55
C ILE A 79 -10.93 13.34 3.10
N LYS A 80 -11.41 12.66 4.15
CA LYS A 80 -10.73 11.49 4.73
C LYS A 80 -10.56 10.34 3.73
N ALA A 81 -11.56 10.07 2.89
CA ALA A 81 -11.44 9.06 1.85
C ALA A 81 -10.41 9.47 0.77
N VAL A 82 -10.36 10.76 0.44
CA VAL A 82 -9.36 11.30 -0.51
C VAL A 82 -7.95 11.13 0.07
N ASP A 83 -7.75 11.49 1.34
CA ASP A 83 -6.48 11.27 2.06
C ASP A 83 -6.04 9.80 1.98
N VAL A 84 -6.93 8.85 2.32
CA VAL A 84 -6.62 7.40 2.29
C VAL A 84 -6.20 6.94 0.89
N VAL A 85 -6.97 7.28 -0.15
CA VAL A 85 -6.66 6.87 -1.53
C VAL A 85 -5.39 7.54 -2.05
N MET A 86 -5.18 8.82 -1.74
CA MET A 86 -3.97 9.55 -2.13
C MET A 86 -2.72 8.92 -1.48
N ASN A 87 -2.75 8.69 -0.17
CA ASN A 87 -1.64 8.08 0.56
C ASN A 87 -1.34 6.65 0.07
N ASP A 88 -2.36 5.88 -0.27
CA ASP A 88 -2.20 4.57 -0.91
C ASP A 88 -1.53 4.68 -2.29
N GLY A 89 -1.95 5.65 -3.10
CA GLY A 89 -1.34 5.94 -4.40
C GLY A 89 0.15 6.29 -4.29
N ILE A 90 0.52 7.13 -3.33
CA ILE A 90 1.92 7.48 -3.04
C ILE A 90 2.73 6.24 -2.65
N GLN A 91 2.17 5.37 -1.79
CA GLN A 91 2.82 4.11 -1.43
C GLN A 91 3.03 3.20 -2.64
N LYS A 92 2.03 3.03 -3.49
CA LYS A 92 2.13 2.20 -4.71
C LYS A 92 3.14 2.74 -5.71
N MET A 93 3.29 4.06 -5.80
CA MET A 93 4.36 4.67 -6.59
C MET A 93 5.72 4.32 -6.01
N ALA A 94 5.90 4.46 -4.68
CA ALA A 94 7.13 4.04 -4.01
C ALA A 94 7.45 2.55 -4.20
N GLU A 95 6.44 1.67 -4.13
CA GLU A 95 6.57 0.24 -4.42
C GLU A 95 7.03 -0.02 -5.86
N SER A 96 6.43 0.68 -6.82
CA SER A 96 6.79 0.57 -8.24
C SER A 96 8.22 1.08 -8.50
N THR A 97 8.60 2.19 -7.87
CA THR A 97 9.95 2.76 -7.93
C THR A 97 10.98 1.85 -7.28
N ALA A 98 10.68 1.21 -6.16
CA ALA A 98 11.58 0.27 -5.48
C ALA A 98 11.72 -1.07 -6.23
N GLY A 99 10.70 -1.43 -7.01
CA GLY A 99 10.63 -2.69 -7.75
C GLY A 99 10.33 -3.89 -6.85
N LYS A 100 10.06 -5.03 -7.49
CA LYS A 100 9.70 -6.29 -6.85
C LYS A 100 10.81 -7.32 -7.06
N PRO A 101 11.84 -7.35 -6.20
CA PRO A 101 12.97 -8.28 -6.32
C PRO A 101 12.53 -9.74 -6.21
N PHE A 102 11.50 -10.04 -5.43
CA PHE A 102 10.87 -11.34 -5.32
C PHE A 102 9.36 -11.22 -5.56
N GLN A 103 8.69 -12.35 -5.76
CA GLN A 103 7.27 -12.35 -6.07
C GLN A 103 6.46 -12.15 -4.79
N ILE A 104 5.59 -11.14 -4.79
CA ILE A 104 4.66 -10.84 -3.69
C ILE A 104 3.32 -10.37 -4.28
N GLY A 105 2.23 -10.90 -3.74
CA GLY A 105 0.87 -10.51 -4.05
C GLY A 105 0.00 -10.48 -2.80
N VAL A 106 -0.87 -9.48 -2.72
CA VAL A 106 -1.87 -9.31 -1.67
C VAL A 106 -3.21 -9.19 -2.38
N PHE A 107 -4.15 -10.06 -2.01
CA PHE A 107 -5.39 -10.26 -2.74
C PHE A 107 -6.59 -10.17 -1.81
N VAL A 108 -7.56 -9.37 -2.22
CA VAL A 108 -8.91 -9.36 -1.64
C VAL A 108 -9.87 -9.64 -2.77
N ASN A 109 -10.69 -10.68 -2.60
CA ASN A 109 -11.62 -11.14 -3.65
C ASN A 109 -10.89 -11.38 -4.99
N GLN A 110 -9.74 -12.05 -4.93
CA GLN A 110 -8.85 -12.38 -6.07
C GLN A 110 -8.29 -11.18 -6.85
N LYS A 111 -8.46 -9.95 -6.35
CA LYS A 111 -7.92 -8.72 -6.94
C LYS A 111 -6.86 -8.12 -6.02
N SER A 112 -5.85 -7.48 -6.61
CA SER A 112 -4.75 -6.84 -5.90
C SER A 112 -4.70 -5.34 -6.16
N GLY A 113 -4.17 -4.58 -5.21
CA GLY A 113 -3.90 -3.15 -5.38
C GLY A 113 -5.14 -2.27 -5.21
N TYR A 114 -6.17 -2.47 -6.04
CA TYR A 114 -7.44 -1.74 -6.00
C TYR A 114 -8.60 -2.71 -6.11
N THR A 115 -9.46 -2.79 -5.09
CA THR A 115 -10.50 -3.82 -5.01
C THR A 115 -11.79 -3.33 -4.34
N GLU A 116 -12.86 -4.08 -4.53
CA GLU A 116 -14.17 -3.79 -3.95
C GLU A 116 -14.73 -5.04 -3.28
N THR A 117 -15.32 -4.86 -2.12
CA THR A 117 -15.99 -5.93 -1.36
C THR A 117 -17.08 -5.35 -0.47
N ARG A 118 -17.88 -6.21 0.15
CA ARG A 118 -18.89 -5.79 1.13
C ARG A 118 -18.27 -5.56 2.50
N PRO A 119 -18.84 -4.68 3.34
CA PRO A 119 -18.51 -4.62 4.76
C PRO A 119 -18.63 -5.97 5.48
N GLY A 120 -17.88 -6.14 6.56
CA GLY A 120 -17.82 -7.37 7.34
C GLY A 120 -16.40 -7.90 7.51
N THR A 121 -16.28 -9.19 7.75
CA THR A 121 -14.99 -9.88 7.81
C THR A 121 -14.50 -10.18 6.39
N ILE A 122 -13.32 -9.67 6.04
CA ILE A 122 -12.74 -9.72 4.71
C ILE A 122 -11.50 -10.61 4.74
N ASP A 123 -11.49 -11.63 3.88
CA ASP A 123 -10.33 -12.49 3.65
C ASP A 123 -9.27 -11.77 2.81
N VAL A 124 -8.05 -11.69 3.35
CA VAL A 124 -6.88 -11.14 2.67
C VAL A 124 -5.89 -12.28 2.44
N ASN A 125 -5.79 -12.74 1.20
CA ASN A 125 -4.81 -13.75 0.84
C ASN A 125 -3.47 -13.08 0.47
N VAL A 126 -2.39 -13.52 1.11
CA VAL A 126 -1.02 -13.05 0.85
C VAL A 126 -0.21 -14.21 0.29
N LYS A 127 0.37 -14.01 -0.89
CA LYS A 127 1.26 -14.97 -1.52
C LYS A 127 2.63 -14.39 -1.77
N ALA A 128 3.67 -15.18 -1.53
CA ALA A 128 5.02 -14.79 -1.88
C ALA A 128 5.94 -15.98 -2.17
N THR A 129 6.92 -15.74 -3.05
CA THR A 129 7.97 -16.69 -3.38
C THR A 129 9.30 -15.95 -3.47
N GLY A 130 10.30 -16.42 -2.73
CA GLY A 130 11.65 -15.88 -2.76
C GLY A 130 12.40 -16.26 -4.04
N ARG A 131 13.44 -15.50 -4.34
CA ARG A 131 14.38 -15.76 -5.43
C ARG A 131 15.26 -16.95 -5.10
N GLU A 132 15.60 -17.75 -6.12
CA GLU A 132 16.64 -18.78 -6.01
C GLU A 132 16.39 -19.80 -4.88
N GLY A 133 15.12 -20.08 -4.57
CA GLY A 133 14.73 -21.01 -3.51
C GLY A 133 14.80 -20.43 -2.09
N ARG A 134 15.07 -19.13 -1.94
CA ARG A 134 15.01 -18.46 -0.64
C ARG A 134 13.61 -18.50 -0.05
N LYS A 135 13.55 -18.57 1.27
CA LYS A 135 12.27 -18.61 1.99
C LYS A 135 11.71 -17.20 2.16
N THR A 136 10.44 -17.13 2.49
CA THR A 136 9.72 -15.89 2.77
C THR A 136 8.93 -16.00 4.06
N LYS A 137 8.71 -14.88 4.74
CA LYS A 137 7.84 -14.82 5.93
C LYS A 137 7.15 -13.47 6.05
N LEU A 138 6.06 -13.43 6.81
CA LEU A 138 5.38 -12.19 7.15
C LEU A 138 6.32 -11.26 7.95
N GLY A 139 6.48 -10.04 7.47
CA GLY A 139 7.35 -9.02 8.04
C GLY A 139 6.64 -8.09 9.01
N PHE A 140 7.36 -7.04 9.39
CA PHE A 140 6.81 -5.88 10.10
C PHE A 140 6.80 -4.69 9.15
N HIS A 141 5.76 -3.87 9.22
CA HIS A 141 5.70 -2.63 8.46
C HIS A 141 6.68 -1.59 9.05
N PHE A 142 6.60 -1.35 10.35
CA PHE A 142 7.45 -0.39 11.04
C PHE A 142 7.61 -0.77 12.52
N LYS A 143 8.86 -0.93 12.98
CA LYS A 143 9.17 -1.38 14.35
C LYS A 143 8.34 -2.61 14.74
N ASP A 144 7.44 -2.47 15.71
CA ASP A 144 6.58 -3.53 16.23
C ASP A 144 5.21 -3.62 15.50
N ASP A 145 4.92 -2.68 14.58
CA ASP A 145 3.67 -2.65 13.81
C ASP A 145 3.75 -3.63 12.63
N ARG A 146 2.83 -4.59 12.59
CA ARG A 146 2.74 -5.59 11.51
C ARG A 146 2.24 -5.00 10.21
N PHE A 147 1.20 -4.17 10.29
CA PHE A 147 0.51 -3.62 9.15
C PHE A 147 0.41 -2.09 9.30
N ARG A 148 0.46 -1.40 8.17
CA ARG A 148 -0.06 -0.02 8.10
C ARG A 148 -1.49 -0.11 7.62
N ILE A 149 -2.42 0.54 8.33
CA ILE A 149 -3.82 0.63 7.97
C ILE A 149 -4.25 2.09 8.04
N GLU A 150 -4.89 2.58 6.97
CA GLU A 150 -5.55 3.87 6.92
C GLU A 150 -6.97 3.67 6.41
N SER A 151 -7.96 4.12 7.18
CA SER A 151 -9.36 3.81 6.87
C SER A 151 -10.31 4.93 7.27
N THR A 152 -11.43 5.01 6.55
CA THR A 152 -12.53 5.91 6.92
C THR A 152 -13.40 5.36 8.05
N CYS A 153 -13.36 4.03 8.27
CA CYS A 153 -14.03 3.29 9.34
C CYS A 153 -13.04 2.68 10.35
N ASP A 154 -13.55 2.04 11.41
CA ASP A 154 -12.74 1.33 12.41
C ASP A 154 -12.36 -0.08 11.89
N ALA A 155 -11.45 -0.12 10.91
CA ALA A 155 -10.96 -1.36 10.32
C ALA A 155 -9.62 -1.78 10.95
N TYR A 156 -9.42 -3.08 11.14
CA TYR A 156 -8.18 -3.63 11.67
C TYR A 156 -7.93 -5.05 11.14
N ILE A 157 -6.67 -5.47 11.11
CA ILE A 157 -6.29 -6.86 10.79
C ILE A 157 -6.11 -7.61 12.11
N ASP A 158 -6.66 -8.82 12.20
CA ASP A 158 -6.45 -9.69 13.36
C ASP A 158 -4.98 -10.15 13.43
N GLU A 159 -4.32 -9.87 14.56
CA GLU A 159 -2.92 -10.18 14.80
C GLU A 159 -2.71 -11.34 15.81
N THR A 160 -3.79 -11.99 16.27
CA THR A 160 -3.72 -12.94 17.39
C THR A 160 -2.98 -14.25 17.09
N ASP A 161 -3.00 -14.73 15.84
CA ASP A 161 -2.39 -16.00 15.41
C ASP A 161 -1.64 -15.85 14.08
N LEU A 162 -0.80 -14.82 13.98
CA LEU A 162 -0.03 -14.57 12.76
C LEU A 162 1.09 -15.62 12.57
N PRO A 163 1.27 -16.15 11.35
CA PRO A 163 2.34 -17.09 11.07
C PRO A 163 3.71 -16.42 11.20
N THR A 164 4.60 -17.05 11.97
CA THR A 164 5.98 -16.57 12.20
C THR A 164 7.03 -17.39 11.46
N GLN A 165 6.65 -18.52 10.87
CA GLN A 165 7.54 -19.46 10.22
C GLN A 165 7.91 -19.01 8.80
N GLU A 166 9.09 -19.43 8.36
CA GLU A 166 9.58 -19.24 7.00
C GLU A 166 9.03 -20.32 6.08
N SER A 167 8.62 -19.92 4.88
CA SER A 167 8.07 -20.82 3.85
C SER A 167 8.77 -20.62 2.51
N GLU A 168 9.00 -21.71 1.77
CA GLU A 168 9.42 -21.65 0.37
C GLU A 168 8.33 -21.01 -0.52
N PHE A 169 7.07 -21.30 -0.21
CA PHE A 169 5.89 -20.69 -0.81
C PHE A 169 4.96 -20.19 0.29
N LEU A 170 4.94 -18.88 0.50
CA LEU A 170 4.02 -18.26 1.45
C LEU A 170 2.64 -18.20 0.79
N ASP A 171 1.63 -18.76 1.46
CA ASP A 171 0.21 -18.63 1.12
C ASP A 171 -0.55 -18.57 2.45
N ILE A 172 -0.84 -17.35 2.90
CA ILE A 172 -1.45 -17.10 4.20
C ILE A 172 -2.72 -16.28 4.02
N HIS A 173 -3.67 -16.51 4.91
CA HIS A 173 -4.94 -15.79 4.96
C HIS A 173 -4.95 -14.94 6.21
N LEU A 174 -5.06 -13.62 6.02
CA LEU A 174 -5.24 -12.65 7.10
C LEU A 174 -6.71 -12.25 7.15
N THR A 175 -7.18 -11.92 8.35
CA THR A 175 -8.56 -11.51 8.58
C THR A 175 -8.61 -10.00 8.78
N LEU A 176 -9.20 -9.28 7.82
CA LEU A 176 -9.48 -7.84 7.92
C LEU A 176 -10.91 -7.63 8.43
N HIS A 177 -11.04 -7.03 9.61
CA HIS A 177 -12.31 -6.69 10.23
C HIS A 177 -12.78 -5.31 9.77
N ALA A 178 -13.99 -5.25 9.20
CA ALA A 178 -14.65 -4.03 8.74
C ALA A 178 -16.18 -4.09 8.99
N GLU A 179 -16.60 -4.73 10.09
CA GLU A 179 -18.01 -4.95 10.45
C GLU A 179 -18.75 -3.66 10.80
N SER A 180 -18.04 -2.65 11.31
CA SER A 180 -18.59 -1.32 11.63
C SER A 180 -18.72 -0.41 10.40
N ALA A 181 -18.20 -0.85 9.25
CA ALA A 181 -18.09 -0.01 8.06
C ALA A 181 -19.44 0.14 7.34
N LYS A 182 -19.56 1.26 6.63
CA LYS A 182 -20.71 1.61 5.79
C LYS A 182 -20.30 1.52 4.33
N THR A 183 -21.29 1.39 3.45
CA THR A 183 -21.08 1.55 2.01
C THR A 183 -20.40 2.89 1.73
N ARG A 184 -19.40 2.89 0.84
CA ARG A 184 -18.45 3.97 0.49
C ARG A 184 -17.29 4.20 1.45
N ASP A 185 -17.18 3.42 2.54
CA ASP A 185 -15.95 3.44 3.31
C ASP A 185 -14.78 2.89 2.48
N VAL A 186 -13.59 3.41 2.79
CA VAL A 186 -12.34 3.05 2.11
C VAL A 186 -11.33 2.62 3.16
N ILE A 187 -10.62 1.53 2.86
CA ILE A 187 -9.54 0.99 3.69
C ILE A 187 -8.32 0.80 2.80
N SER A 188 -7.19 1.43 3.14
CA SER A 188 -5.88 1.06 2.62
C SER A 188 -5.13 0.29 3.69
N PHE A 189 -4.50 -0.81 3.31
CA PHE A 189 -3.59 -1.54 4.19
C PHE A 189 -2.36 -2.03 3.44
N THR A 190 -1.24 -2.14 4.15
CA THR A 190 0.03 -2.61 3.60
C THR A 190 0.51 -3.86 4.32
N VAL A 191 0.74 -4.93 3.56
CA VAL A 191 1.35 -6.17 4.06
C VAL A 191 2.81 -6.22 3.63
N THR A 192 3.68 -6.52 4.58
CA THR A 192 5.11 -6.64 4.35
C THR A 192 5.53 -8.11 4.37
N VAL A 193 6.30 -8.54 3.38
CA VAL A 193 6.95 -9.85 3.35
C VAL A 193 8.46 -9.65 3.31
N CYS A 194 9.19 -10.51 4.03
CA CYS A 194 10.64 -10.55 4.04
C CYS A 194 11.12 -11.80 3.31
N GLU A 195 12.15 -11.66 2.49
CA GLU A 195 12.92 -12.75 1.90
C GLU A 195 14.08 -13.10 2.84
N ILE A 196 14.21 -14.37 3.18
CA ILE A 196 15.14 -14.89 4.18
C ILE A 196 16.10 -15.91 3.57
N GLU A 197 17.37 -15.79 3.94
CA GLU A 197 18.41 -16.75 3.65
C GLU A 197 19.25 -16.99 4.91
N ASN A 198 19.40 -18.25 5.33
CA ASN A 198 20.17 -18.63 6.53
C ASN A 198 19.76 -17.82 7.79
N ASP A 199 18.46 -17.68 8.04
CA ASP A 199 17.87 -16.89 9.14
C ASP A 199 18.16 -15.37 9.09
N VAL A 200 18.71 -14.87 7.98
CA VAL A 200 19.00 -13.44 7.75
C VAL A 200 18.01 -12.86 6.74
N GLU A 201 17.44 -11.70 7.07
CA GLU A 201 16.65 -10.90 6.13
C GLU A 201 17.55 -10.31 5.05
N ILE A 202 17.32 -10.73 3.81
CA ILE A 202 18.07 -10.25 2.64
C ILE A 202 17.32 -9.10 1.96
N ASP A 203 15.99 -9.19 1.95
CA ASP A 203 15.15 -8.21 1.28
C ASP A 203 13.77 -8.13 1.94
N ARG A 204 13.10 -6.99 1.76
CA ARG A 204 11.76 -6.74 2.33
C ARG A 204 10.94 -5.89 1.38
N ARG A 205 9.69 -6.28 1.15
CA ARG A 205 8.75 -5.49 0.33
C ARG A 205 7.39 -5.40 0.99
N GLY A 206 6.86 -4.18 1.00
CA GLY A 206 5.47 -3.90 1.30
C GLY A 206 4.65 -3.92 0.02
N VAL A 207 3.43 -4.43 0.09
CA VAL A 207 2.42 -4.30 -0.96
C VAL A 207 1.14 -3.77 -0.32
N SER A 208 0.73 -2.59 -0.76
CA SER A 208 -0.49 -1.94 -0.32
C SER A 208 -1.70 -2.39 -1.16
N THR A 209 -2.87 -2.44 -0.53
CA THR A 209 -4.16 -2.68 -1.19
C THR A 209 -5.18 -1.69 -0.65
N VAL A 210 -5.84 -0.97 -1.55
CA VAL A 210 -7.00 -0.13 -1.22
C VAL A 210 -8.30 -0.85 -1.58
N VAL A 211 -9.23 -0.84 -0.64
CA VAL A 211 -10.51 -1.52 -0.67
C VAL A 211 -11.60 -0.48 -0.56
N HIS A 212 -12.52 -0.47 -1.53
CA HIS A 212 -13.76 0.28 -1.45
C HIS A 212 -14.89 -0.64 -1.01
N LEU A 213 -15.60 -0.25 0.05
CA LEU A 213 -16.68 -1.04 0.62
C LEU A 213 -18.00 -0.70 -0.07
N VAL A 214 -18.59 -1.65 -0.78
CA VAL A 214 -19.81 -1.50 -1.60
C VAL A 214 -21.03 -2.14 -0.97
#